data_AF-A0A2P8QSX5-F1
#
_entry.id   AF-A0A2P8QSX5-F1
#
_cell.length_a   1.000
_cell.length_b   1.000
_cell.length_c   1.000
_cell.angle_alpha   90.00
_cell.angle_beta   90.00
_cell.angle_gamma   90.00
#
_symmetry.space_group_name_H-M   'P 1'
#
loop_
_entity.id
_entity.type
_entity.pdbx_description
1 polymer ?
#
loop_
_entity_poly.entity_id
_entity_poly.type
_entity_poly.pdbx_seq_one_letter_code
_entity_poly.pdbx_strand_id
1 'polypeptide(L)'
;MRELDQKKTIELLNSIMEFELAGVVRYTHYSLMVTGPNRIPIVEFFKLQATESLTHAQQVGEILTGLEGHPSLRIAPMEETHQHTVRDILEESLSHERKALDLYKKLLDTVEDASVYLEEFARTMIGTEELHNIEIKKMLRDFSGSTV
;
A
#
# COMPACT_ATOMS: atom_id res chain seq x y z
N MET A 1 25.85 -14.28 0.73
CA MET A 1 25.13 -13.70 -0.41
C MET A 1 24.84 -14.78 -1.44
N ARG A 2 23.57 -15.17 -1.54
CA ARG A 2 23.03 -16.05 -2.58
C ARG A 2 22.85 -15.27 -3.89
N GLU A 3 22.63 -16.02 -4.97
CA GLU A 3 22.19 -15.42 -6.23
C GLU A 3 20.74 -14.91 -6.13
N LEU A 4 20.46 -13.80 -6.82
CA LEU A 4 19.13 -13.22 -6.91
C LEU A 4 18.25 -14.05 -7.85
N ASP A 5 17.08 -14.45 -7.37
CA ASP A 5 16.02 -14.94 -8.24
C ASP A 5 15.37 -13.75 -8.95
N GLN A 6 16.03 -13.27 -10.02
CA GLN A 6 15.65 -12.05 -10.73
C GLN A 6 14.24 -12.18 -11.33
N LYS A 7 13.88 -13.35 -11.86
CA LYS A 7 12.55 -13.58 -12.43
C LYS A 7 11.46 -13.42 -11.37
N LYS A 8 11.59 -14.11 -10.23
CA LYS A 8 10.62 -13.99 -9.14
C LYS A 8 10.57 -12.59 -8.55
N THR A 9 11.72 -11.93 -8.46
CA THR A 9 11.82 -10.53 -8.01
C THR A 9 11.05 -9.59 -8.93
N ILE A 10 11.23 -9.73 -10.25
CA ILE A 10 10.49 -8.97 -11.28
C ILE A 10 8.98 -9.21 -11.19
N GLU A 11 8.55 -10.45 -11.00
CA GLU A 11 7.13 -10.80 -10.86
C GLU A 11 6.51 -10.18 -9.60
N LEU A 12 7.23 -10.19 -8.48
CA LEU A 12 6.80 -9.55 -7.23
C LEU A 12 6.77 -8.03 -7.33
N LEU A 13 7.80 -7.41 -7.90
CA LEU A 13 7.84 -5.95 -8.10
C LEU A 13 6.69 -5.49 -9.02
N ASN A 14 6.38 -6.22 -10.09
CA ASN A 14 5.19 -5.94 -10.90
C ASN A 14 3.90 -6.03 -10.07
N SER A 15 3.75 -7.08 -9.26
CA SER A 15 2.56 -7.25 -8.42
C SER A 15 2.41 -6.14 -7.38
N ILE A 16 3.51 -5.71 -6.77
CA ILE A 16 3.55 -4.59 -5.83
C ILE A 16 3.19 -3.29 -6.56
N MET A 17 3.80 -3.00 -7.70
CA MET A 17 3.51 -1.79 -8.47
C MET A 17 2.03 -1.72 -8.88
N GLU A 18 1.45 -2.83 -9.37
CA GLU A 18 0.01 -2.91 -9.67
C GLU A 18 -0.85 -2.65 -8.41
N PHE A 19 -0.41 -3.10 -7.24
CA PHE A 19 -1.10 -2.92 -5.96
C PHE A 19 -1.02 -1.49 -5.45
N GLU A 20 0.14 -0.85 -5.53
CA GLU A 20 0.35 0.56 -5.17
C GLU A 20 -0.45 1.49 -6.08
N LEU A 21 -0.50 1.21 -7.40
CA LEU A 21 -1.37 1.95 -8.33
C LEU A 21 -2.86 1.80 -7.99
N ALA A 22 -3.28 0.61 -7.51
CA ALA A 22 -4.63 0.44 -6.99
C ALA A 22 -4.85 1.25 -5.70
N GLY A 23 -3.82 1.42 -4.86
CA GLY A 23 -3.81 2.32 -3.71
C GLY A 23 -4.06 3.78 -4.10
N VAL A 24 -3.44 4.27 -5.17
CA VAL A 24 -3.68 5.63 -5.72
C VAL A 24 -5.17 5.82 -6.02
N VAL A 25 -5.77 4.88 -6.74
CA VAL A 25 -7.20 4.92 -7.11
C VAL A 25 -8.07 4.85 -5.85
N ARG A 26 -7.78 3.91 -4.94
CA ARG A 26 -8.53 3.68 -3.69
C ARG A 26 -8.58 4.94 -2.83
N TYR A 27 -7.41 5.50 -2.53
CA TYR A 27 -7.32 6.63 -1.61
C TYR A 27 -7.83 7.93 -2.23
N THR A 28 -7.66 8.09 -3.55
CA THR A 28 -8.33 9.17 -4.28
C THR A 28 -9.85 9.06 -4.13
N HIS A 29 -10.41 7.87 -4.39
CA HIS A 29 -11.85 7.60 -4.25
C HIS A 29 -12.36 7.88 -2.85
N TYR A 30 -11.72 7.34 -1.81
CA TYR A 30 -12.14 7.57 -0.43
C TYR A 30 -12.06 9.03 0.00
N SER A 31 -11.08 9.80 -0.49
CA SER A 31 -11.03 11.24 -0.23
C SER A 31 -12.28 11.99 -0.75
N LEU A 32 -12.94 11.45 -1.78
CA LEU A 32 -14.18 11.99 -2.34
C LEU A 32 -15.42 11.53 -1.56
N MET A 33 -15.40 10.28 -1.08
CA MET A 33 -16.54 9.65 -0.39
C MET A 33 -16.70 10.07 1.07
N VAL A 34 -15.64 10.58 1.72
CA VAL A 34 -15.72 11.06 3.11
C VAL A 34 -16.61 12.32 3.19
N THR A 35 -17.69 12.20 3.96
CA THR A 35 -18.68 13.26 4.21
C THR A 35 -18.91 13.47 5.72
N GLY A 36 -19.65 14.52 6.08
CA GLY A 36 -20.00 14.81 7.48
C GLY A 36 -19.08 15.82 8.20
N PRO A 37 -19.32 16.05 9.50
CA PRO A 37 -18.52 16.95 10.32
C PRO A 37 -17.08 16.44 10.45
N ASN A 38 -16.12 17.36 10.65
CA ASN A 38 -14.69 17.04 10.81
C ASN A 38 -14.07 16.26 9.63
N ARG A 39 -14.70 16.26 8.45
CA ARG A 39 -14.17 15.56 7.26
C ARG A 39 -12.85 16.11 6.73
N ILE A 40 -12.53 17.38 6.96
CA ILE A 40 -11.41 18.06 6.30
C ILE A 40 -10.06 17.34 6.58
N PRO A 41 -9.68 17.05 7.84
CA PRO A 41 -8.44 16.29 8.11
C PRO A 41 -8.44 14.87 7.54
N ILE A 42 -9.59 14.19 7.50
CA ILE A 42 -9.70 12.82 6.99
C ILE A 42 -9.54 12.80 5.45
N VAL A 43 -10.13 13.77 4.77
CA VAL A 43 -9.95 13.96 3.33
C VAL A 43 -8.49 14.28 3.00
N GLU A 44 -7.85 15.13 3.80
CA GLU A 44 -6.43 15.44 3.65
C GLU A 44 -5.55 14.19 3.85
N PHE A 45 -5.81 13.41 4.90
CA PHE A 45 -5.15 12.14 5.15
C PHE A 45 -5.20 11.22 3.91
N PHE A 46 -6.39 10.97 3.35
CA PHE A 46 -6.50 10.10 2.18
C PHE A 46 -5.85 10.67 0.91
N LYS A 47 -5.83 12.00 0.72
CA LYS A 47 -5.09 12.61 -0.40
C LYS A 47 -3.57 12.41 -0.27
N LEU A 48 -3.06 12.48 0.96
CA LEU A 48 -1.65 12.19 1.23
C LEU A 48 -1.33 10.71 0.96
N GLN A 49 -2.16 9.78 1.43
CA GLN A 49 -1.98 8.35 1.14
C GLN A 49 -2.03 8.06 -0.37
N ALA A 50 -2.94 8.69 -1.14
CA ALA A 50 -2.96 8.54 -2.59
C ALA A 50 -1.66 9.02 -3.27
N THR A 51 -1.07 10.11 -2.76
CA THR A 51 0.19 10.67 -3.28
C THR A 51 1.38 9.78 -2.92
N GLU A 52 1.36 9.20 -1.72
CA GLU A 52 2.37 8.28 -1.22
C GLU A 52 2.35 6.95 -1.99
N SER A 53 1.17 6.35 -2.22
CA SER A 53 1.05 5.16 -3.07
C SER A 53 1.58 5.39 -4.49
N LEU A 54 1.40 6.59 -5.06
CA LEU A 54 1.98 6.90 -6.38
C LEU A 54 3.51 6.93 -6.31
N THR A 55 4.06 7.48 -5.23
CA THR A 55 5.50 7.51 -4.97
C THR A 55 6.06 6.09 -4.85
N HIS A 56 5.37 5.22 -4.10
CA HIS A 56 5.75 3.80 -3.96
C HIS A 56 5.69 3.08 -5.31
N ALA A 57 4.62 3.24 -6.08
CA ALA A 57 4.49 2.64 -7.41
C ALA A 57 5.65 3.06 -8.34
N GLN A 58 6.03 4.34 -8.31
CA GLN A 58 7.16 4.86 -9.08
C GLN A 58 8.50 4.26 -8.62
N GLN A 59 8.77 4.23 -7.31
CA GLN A 59 9.98 3.62 -6.77
C GLN A 59 10.11 2.14 -7.14
N VAL A 60 9.03 1.38 -6.99
CA VAL A 60 8.98 -0.04 -7.37
C VAL A 60 9.16 -0.21 -8.88
N GLY A 61 8.56 0.66 -9.68
CA GLY A 61 8.70 0.68 -11.14
C GLY A 61 10.13 0.94 -11.62
N GLU A 62 10.83 1.89 -11.00
CA GLU A 62 12.25 2.18 -11.31
C GLU A 62 13.16 0.99 -10.98
N ILE A 63 12.92 0.31 -9.86
CA ILE A 63 13.66 -0.90 -9.51
C ILE A 63 13.36 -2.03 -10.51
N LEU A 64 12.08 -2.20 -10.85
CA LEU A 64 11.62 -3.21 -11.81
C LEU A 64 12.30 -3.06 -13.18
N THR A 65 12.32 -1.84 -13.73
CA THR A 65 12.97 -1.56 -15.02
C THR A 65 14.48 -1.65 -14.92
N GLY A 66 15.07 -1.29 -13.77
CA GLY A 66 16.50 -1.48 -13.49
C GLY A 66 16.93 -2.96 -13.49
N LEU A 67 16.01 -3.88 -13.20
CA LEU A 67 16.20 -5.33 -13.35
C LEU A 67 15.81 -5.85 -14.74
N GLU A 68 15.65 -4.97 -15.73
CA GLU A 68 15.21 -5.28 -17.10
C GLU A 68 13.80 -5.90 -17.17
N GLY A 69 13.00 -5.75 -16.11
CA GLY A 69 11.60 -6.12 -16.08
C GLY A 69 10.73 -5.14 -16.87
N HIS A 70 9.66 -5.63 -17.47
CA HIS A 70 8.66 -4.79 -18.13
C HIS A 70 7.54 -4.41 -17.16
N PRO A 71 7.30 -3.11 -16.89
CA PRO A 71 6.19 -2.66 -16.07
C PRO A 71 4.84 -2.98 -16.72
N SER A 72 3.98 -3.66 -15.97
CA SER A 72 2.58 -3.85 -16.34
C SER A 72 1.82 -2.51 -16.41
N LEU A 73 0.84 -2.44 -17.31
CA LEU A 73 -0.13 -1.34 -17.40
C LEU A 73 -1.41 -1.61 -16.56
N ARG A 74 -1.44 -2.70 -15.79
CA ARG A 74 -2.61 -3.07 -15.00
C ARG A 74 -2.58 -2.41 -13.62
N ILE A 75 -3.73 -2.49 -12.94
CA ILE A 75 -3.87 -2.23 -11.52
C ILE A 75 -4.41 -3.49 -10.84
N ALA A 76 -4.07 -3.71 -9.59
CA ALA A 76 -4.60 -4.84 -8.83
C ALA A 76 -6.13 -4.71 -8.67
N PRO A 77 -6.87 -5.83 -8.64
CA PRO A 77 -8.31 -5.80 -8.40
C PRO A 77 -8.65 -5.11 -7.07
N MET A 78 -9.68 -4.26 -7.11
CA MET A 78 -10.16 -3.52 -5.95
C MET A 78 -11.56 -3.98 -5.59
N GLU A 79 -11.71 -4.49 -4.37
CA GLU A 79 -13.02 -4.68 -3.75
C GLU A 79 -13.40 -3.44 -2.96
N GLU A 80 -14.68 -3.04 -3.08
CA GLU A 80 -15.32 -1.91 -2.41
C GLU A 80 -16.70 -2.36 -1.93
N THR A 81 -17.00 -2.22 -0.63
CA THR A 81 -18.29 -2.67 -0.09
C THR A 81 -19.45 -1.72 -0.38
N HIS A 82 -19.17 -0.57 -1.01
CA HIS A 82 -20.10 0.55 -1.24
C HIS A 82 -20.67 1.15 0.07
N GLN A 83 -20.01 0.89 1.19
CA GLN A 83 -20.28 1.51 2.48
C GLN A 83 -19.25 2.61 2.72
N HIS A 84 -19.73 3.82 3.01
CA HIS A 84 -18.90 5.02 3.04
C HIS A 84 -18.96 5.76 4.38
N THR A 85 -19.29 5.06 5.47
CA THR A 85 -18.99 5.63 6.77
C THR A 85 -17.47 5.75 6.92
N VAL A 86 -17.01 6.72 7.70
CA VAL A 86 -15.57 6.89 7.96
C VAL A 86 -14.98 5.59 8.52
N ARG A 87 -15.74 4.88 9.36
CA ARG A 87 -15.33 3.58 9.90
C ARG A 87 -15.11 2.54 8.81
N ASP A 88 -16.08 2.34 7.92
CA ASP A 88 -15.99 1.33 6.85
C ASP A 88 -14.81 1.61 5.93
N ILE A 89 -14.64 2.88 5.55
CA ILE A 89 -13.52 3.33 4.73
C ILE A 89 -12.18 3.02 5.42
N LEU A 90 -12.04 3.33 6.71
CA LEU A 90 -10.83 3.04 7.47
C LEU A 90 -10.58 1.53 7.65
N GLU A 91 -11.62 0.72 7.81
CA GLU A 91 -11.51 -0.74 7.89
C GLU A 91 -11.04 -1.33 6.54
N GLU A 92 -11.59 -0.84 5.43
CA GLU A 92 -11.15 -1.22 4.07
C GLU A 92 -9.71 -0.78 3.80
N SER A 93 -9.33 0.44 4.19
CA SER A 93 -7.94 0.92 4.12
C SER A 93 -6.99 0.07 4.97
N LEU A 94 -7.38 -0.29 6.20
CA LEU A 94 -6.56 -1.16 7.05
C LEU A 94 -6.35 -2.54 6.40
N SER A 95 -7.37 -3.08 5.72
CA SER A 95 -7.20 -4.32 4.96
C SER A 95 -6.28 -4.15 3.76
N HIS A 96 -6.26 -2.99 3.12
CA HIS A 96 -5.35 -2.68 2.02
C HIS A 96 -3.90 -2.66 2.50
N GLU A 97 -3.59 -1.94 3.59
CA GLU A 97 -2.22 -1.84 4.11
C GLU A 97 -1.66 -3.16 4.63
N ARG A 98 -2.53 -4.03 5.16
CA ARG A 98 -2.09 -5.39 5.53
C ARG A 98 -1.65 -6.20 4.32
N LYS A 99 -2.35 -6.06 3.19
CA LYS A 99 -2.00 -6.74 1.95
C LYS A 99 -0.73 -6.16 1.33
N ALA A 100 -0.54 -4.84 1.36
CA ALA A 100 0.71 -4.19 0.95
C ALA A 100 1.90 -4.71 1.78
N LEU A 101 1.75 -4.69 3.10
CA LEU A 101 2.76 -5.22 4.03
C LEU A 101 3.14 -6.67 3.72
N ASP A 102 2.16 -7.54 3.44
CA ASP A 102 2.41 -8.93 3.08
C ASP A 102 3.16 -9.07 1.75
N LEU A 103 2.91 -8.19 0.77
CA LEU A 103 3.64 -8.18 -0.50
C LEU A 103 5.10 -7.77 -0.30
N TYR A 104 5.37 -6.72 0.49
CA TYR A 104 6.73 -6.30 0.79
C TYR A 104 7.50 -7.33 1.65
N LYS A 105 6.82 -8.04 2.56
CA LYS A 105 7.43 -9.19 3.26
C LYS A 105 7.84 -10.30 2.30
N LYS A 106 6.99 -10.66 1.34
CA LYS A 106 7.35 -11.64 0.29
C LYS A 106 8.51 -11.17 -0.59
N LEU A 107 8.60 -9.86 -0.86
CA LEU A 107 9.74 -9.29 -1.55
C LEU A 107 11.01 -9.46 -0.71
N LEU A 108 10.98 -9.09 0.56
CA LEU A 108 12.10 -9.25 1.50
C LEU A 108 12.59 -10.71 1.50
N ASP A 109 11.68 -11.68 1.71
CA ASP A 109 12.01 -13.11 1.68
C ASP A 109 12.67 -13.53 0.34
N THR A 110 12.32 -12.85 -0.76
CA THR A 110 12.83 -13.15 -2.10
C THR A 110 14.17 -12.49 -2.39
N VAL A 111 14.56 -11.43 -1.67
CA VAL A 111 15.78 -10.65 -1.93
C VAL A 111 16.80 -10.67 -0.78
N GLU A 112 16.42 -11.15 0.41
CA GLU A 112 17.30 -11.24 1.58
C GLU A 112 18.52 -12.12 1.32
N ASP A 113 19.70 -11.68 1.77
CA ASP A 113 21.01 -12.28 1.45
C ASP A 113 21.28 -12.40 -0.07
N ALA A 114 20.48 -11.82 -0.98
CA ALA A 114 20.76 -11.82 -2.42
C ALA A 114 21.18 -10.45 -2.95
N SER A 115 20.53 -9.39 -2.45
CA SER A 115 20.81 -8.01 -2.85
C SER A 115 20.61 -7.09 -1.67
N VAL A 116 21.71 -6.52 -1.17
CA VAL A 116 21.67 -5.56 -0.04
C VAL A 116 20.75 -4.39 -0.36
N TYR A 117 20.80 -3.87 -1.59
CA TYR A 117 19.96 -2.75 -2.00
C TYR A 117 18.46 -3.09 -1.95
N LEU A 118 18.07 -4.24 -2.51
CA LEU A 118 16.66 -4.64 -2.54
C LEU A 118 16.16 -5.06 -1.15
N GLU A 119 17.03 -5.64 -0.33
CA GLU A 119 16.73 -5.99 1.05
C GLU A 119 16.42 -4.73 1.88
N GLU A 120 17.29 -3.72 1.82
CA GLU A 120 17.08 -2.45 2.53
C GLU A 120 15.84 -1.71 2.02
N PHE A 121 15.59 -1.74 0.71
CA PHE A 121 14.36 -1.22 0.13
C PHE A 121 13.12 -1.93 0.72
N ALA A 122 13.09 -3.26 0.70
CA ALA A 122 11.96 -4.02 1.21
C ALA A 122 11.73 -3.79 2.72
N ARG A 123 12.80 -3.73 3.52
CA ARG A 123 12.73 -3.42 4.97
C ARG A 123 12.17 -2.03 5.22
N THR A 124 12.59 -1.03 4.44
CA THR A 124 12.08 0.34 4.53
C THR A 124 10.59 0.39 4.25
N MET A 125 10.15 -0.24 3.15
CA MET A 125 8.73 -0.31 2.78
C MET A 125 7.89 -1.05 3.83
N ILE A 126 8.38 -2.16 4.38
CA ILE A 126 7.73 -2.86 5.50
C ILE A 126 7.52 -1.91 6.69
N GLY A 127 8.54 -1.14 7.06
CA GLY A 127 8.44 -0.16 8.16
C GLY A 127 7.40 0.92 7.88
N THR A 128 7.35 1.44 6.66
CA THR A 128 6.32 2.40 6.22
C THR A 128 4.92 1.82 6.35
N GLU A 129 4.67 0.62 5.83
CA GLU A 129 3.35 -0.01 5.90
C GLU A 129 2.93 -0.38 7.34
N GLU A 130 3.88 -0.73 8.21
CA GLU A 130 3.61 -0.92 9.63
C GLU A 130 3.16 0.38 10.31
N LEU A 131 3.77 1.53 9.95
CA LEU A 131 3.34 2.85 10.43
C LEU A 131 1.93 3.21 9.94
N HIS A 132 1.62 2.97 8.66
CA HIS A 132 0.26 3.18 8.12
C HIS A 132 -0.78 2.36 8.88
N ASN A 133 -0.49 1.07 9.10
CA ASN A 133 -1.34 0.19 9.90
C ASN A 133 -1.57 0.71 11.32
N ILE A 134 -0.54 1.25 11.98
CA ILE A 134 -0.65 1.83 13.32
C ILE A 134 -1.53 3.08 13.30
N GLU A 135 -1.36 3.97 12.31
CA GLU A 135 -2.12 5.20 12.23
C GLU A 135 -3.61 4.94 11.97
N ILE A 136 -3.94 4.10 11.00
CA ILE A 136 -5.33 3.72 10.72
C ILE A 136 -5.97 3.04 11.93
N LYS A 137 -5.24 2.16 12.63
CA LYS A 137 -5.72 1.55 13.89
C LYS A 137 -6.00 2.60 14.95
N LYS A 138 -5.19 3.65 15.07
CA LYS A 138 -5.44 4.76 16.00
C LYS A 138 -6.71 5.52 15.62
N MET A 139 -6.90 5.82 14.33
CA MET A 139 -8.11 6.47 13.83
C MET A 139 -9.37 5.64 14.11
N LEU A 140 -9.28 4.31 14.08
CA LEU A 140 -10.38 3.39 14.35
C LEU A 140 -10.77 3.26 15.83
N ARG A 141 -9.90 3.63 16.79
CA ARG A 141 -10.13 3.34 18.23
C ARG A 141 -11.44 3.93 18.75
N ASP A 142 -11.80 5.14 18.36
CA ASP A 142 -13.00 5.80 18.88
C ASP A 142 -14.29 5.41 18.14
N PHE A 143 -14.18 4.73 16.99
CA PHE A 143 -15.32 4.10 16.31
C PHE A 143 -15.78 2.80 16.96
N SER A 144 -15.00 2.25 17.90
CA SER A 144 -15.34 1.03 18.64
C SER A 144 -16.37 1.25 19.77
N GLY A 145 -16.80 2.49 20.01
CA GLY A 145 -17.59 2.89 21.18
C GLY A 145 -19.05 3.29 20.97
N SER A 146 -19.68 3.03 19.82
CA SER A 146 -21.11 3.37 19.60
C SER A 146 -21.96 2.11 19.39
N THR A 147 -22.13 1.35 20.47
CA THR A 147 -23.35 0.56 20.70
C THR A 147 -24.09 1.22 21.84
N VAL A 148 -24.94 2.19 21.49
CA VAL A 148 -26.04 2.67 22.34
C VAL A 148 -27.30 2.57 21.50
#